data_AF-A0A7V3S295-F1
#
_entry.id   AF-A0A7V3S295-F1
#
_cell.length_a   1.000
_cell.length_b   1.000
_cell.length_c   1.000
_cell.angle_alpha   90.00
_cell.angle_beta   90.00
_cell.angle_gamma   90.00
#
_symmetry.space_group_name_H-M   'P 1'
#
loop_
_entity.id
_entity.type
_entity.pdbx_description
1 polymer ?
#
loop_
_entity_poly.entity_id
_entity_poly.type
_entity_poly.pdbx_seq_one_letter_code
_entity_poly.pdbx_strand_id
1 'polypeptide(L)'
;AVRMGVPAERIFVETRAVDTITNARYSVEIMKEHGWKSAILVSNPYHLHRGQWLFEANPGIEIQTAACATPENPLYHLVVMTHEVIAWMGYLLENPRQKALAAP
;
A
#
# COMPACT_ATOMS: atom_id res chain seq x y z
N ALA A 1 -5.04 -10.32 -13.70
CA ALA A 1 -6.04 -11.00 -12.85
C ALA A 1 -7.07 -11.76 -13.68
N VAL A 2 -7.92 -11.12 -14.50
CA VAL A 2 -8.95 -11.82 -15.30
C VAL A 2 -8.40 -12.97 -16.16
N ARG A 3 -7.33 -12.72 -16.93
CA ARG A 3 -6.66 -13.78 -17.74
C ARG A 3 -6.09 -14.93 -16.91
N MET A 4 -5.88 -14.74 -15.62
CA MET A 4 -5.39 -15.77 -14.68
C MET A 4 -6.54 -16.48 -13.96
N GLY A 5 -7.80 -16.26 -14.38
CA GLY A 5 -8.97 -16.96 -13.85
C GLY A 5 -9.67 -16.27 -12.67
N VAL A 6 -9.25 -15.06 -12.27
CA VAL A 6 -9.96 -14.30 -11.23
C VAL A 6 -11.22 -13.67 -11.85
N PRO A 7 -12.44 -13.95 -11.32
CA PRO A 7 -13.66 -13.34 -11.81
C PRO A 7 -13.63 -11.81 -11.72
N ALA A 8 -14.20 -11.13 -12.71
CA ALA A 8 -14.13 -9.66 -12.82
C ALA A 8 -14.83 -8.96 -11.65
N GLU A 9 -15.94 -9.53 -11.17
CA GLU A 9 -16.71 -9.06 -10.01
C GLU A 9 -15.97 -9.18 -8.67
N ARG A 10 -14.82 -9.87 -8.64
CA ARG A 10 -13.92 -9.93 -7.48
C ARG A 10 -12.69 -9.03 -7.63
N ILE A 11 -12.64 -8.21 -8.68
CA ILE A 11 -11.53 -7.29 -8.96
C ILE A 11 -12.04 -5.87 -8.77
N PHE A 12 -11.50 -5.21 -7.77
CA PHE A 12 -11.83 -3.82 -7.44
C PHE A 12 -10.62 -2.97 -7.79
N VAL A 13 -10.84 -1.93 -8.61
CA VAL A 13 -9.77 -1.09 -9.13
C VAL A 13 -9.88 0.30 -8.52
N GLU A 14 -8.81 0.71 -7.85
CA GLU A 14 -8.62 2.06 -7.33
C GLU A 14 -7.75 2.84 -8.35
N THR A 15 -8.19 4.03 -8.79
CA THR A 15 -7.51 4.80 -9.85
C THR A 15 -7.17 6.24 -9.47
N ARG A 16 -7.37 6.63 -8.21
CA ARG A 16 -7.19 8.00 -7.72
C ARG A 16 -5.86 8.20 -7.00
N ALA A 17 -5.26 7.15 -6.45
CA ALA A 17 -4.01 7.27 -5.71
C ALA A 17 -2.85 7.73 -6.59
N VAL A 18 -2.10 8.70 -6.08
CA VAL A 18 -0.86 9.22 -6.71
C VAL A 18 0.38 8.93 -5.87
N ASP A 19 0.18 8.50 -4.63
CA ASP A 19 1.22 8.16 -3.68
C ASP A 19 0.76 7.03 -2.76
N THR A 20 1.65 6.59 -1.85
CA THR A 20 1.34 5.48 -0.94
C THR A 20 0.33 5.84 0.14
N ILE A 21 0.25 7.12 0.54
CA ILE A 21 -0.71 7.58 1.56
C ILE A 21 -2.13 7.47 1.01
N THR A 22 -2.35 8.04 -0.18
CA THR A 22 -3.62 8.01 -0.88
C THR A 22 -3.99 6.60 -1.33
N ASN A 23 -2.99 5.76 -1.69
CA ASN A 23 -3.23 4.35 -1.97
C ASN A 23 -3.80 3.59 -0.75
N ALA A 24 -3.21 3.79 0.43
CA ALA A 24 -3.73 3.20 1.68
C ALA A 24 -5.15 3.69 1.97
N ARG A 25 -5.38 5.01 1.92
CA ARG A 25 -6.70 5.61 2.14
C ARG A 25 -7.77 5.01 1.22
N TYR A 26 -7.56 5.09 -0.09
CA TYR A 26 -8.59 4.71 -1.06
C TYR A 26 -8.78 3.19 -1.15
N SER A 27 -7.73 2.40 -0.87
CA SER A 27 -7.88 0.95 -0.76
C SER A 27 -8.70 0.57 0.47
N VAL A 28 -8.48 1.24 1.61
CA VAL A 28 -9.26 0.98 2.83
C VAL A 28 -10.71 1.44 2.68
N GLU A 29 -11.00 2.51 1.92
CA GLU A 29 -12.39 2.87 1.57
C GLU A 29 -13.11 1.69 0.90
N ILE A 30 -12.49 1.08 -0.12
CA ILE A 30 -13.03 -0.11 -0.80
C ILE A 30 -13.20 -1.26 0.19
N MET A 31 -12.21 -1.50 1.06
CA MET A 31 -12.30 -2.56 2.09
C MET A 31 -13.50 -2.34 3.03
N LYS A 32 -13.70 -1.11 3.51
CA LYS A 32 -14.79 -0.74 4.40
C LYS A 32 -16.16 -0.90 3.73
N GLU A 33 -16.31 -0.47 2.49
CA GLU A 33 -17.54 -0.65 1.70
C GLU A 33 -17.98 -2.12 1.61
N HIS A 34 -17.00 -3.04 1.60
CA HIS A 34 -17.24 -4.48 1.52
C HIS A 34 -17.15 -5.20 2.88
N GLY A 35 -16.93 -4.47 3.98
CA GLY A 35 -16.81 -5.02 5.33
C GLY A 35 -15.54 -5.85 5.56
N TRP A 36 -14.50 -5.69 4.72
CA TRP A 36 -13.24 -6.41 4.88
C TRP A 36 -12.37 -5.77 5.97
N LYS A 37 -11.75 -6.63 6.77
CA LYS A 37 -10.92 -6.22 7.93
C LYS A 37 -9.46 -6.60 7.79
N SER A 38 -9.12 -7.44 6.82
CA SER A 38 -7.75 -7.86 6.59
C SER A 38 -7.44 -7.99 5.11
N ALA A 39 -6.18 -7.77 4.77
CA ALA A 39 -5.68 -7.92 3.41
C ALA A 39 -4.22 -8.37 3.38
N ILE A 40 -3.83 -8.99 2.27
CA ILE A 40 -2.43 -9.22 1.95
C ILE A 40 -1.97 -8.07 1.05
N LEU A 41 -1.02 -7.26 1.54
CA LEU A 41 -0.35 -6.23 0.76
C LEU A 41 0.79 -6.86 -0.02
N VAL A 42 0.63 -6.91 -1.35
CA VAL A 42 1.64 -7.42 -2.28
C VAL A 42 2.35 -6.25 -2.94
N SER A 43 3.66 -6.12 -2.74
CA SER A 43 4.47 -5.07 -3.36
C SER A 43 5.96 -5.42 -3.33
N ASN A 44 6.79 -4.50 -3.80
CA ASN A 44 8.23 -4.61 -3.68
C ASN A 44 8.63 -4.58 -2.18
N PRO A 45 9.55 -5.48 -1.75
CA PRO A 45 9.94 -5.68 -0.35
C PRO A 45 10.35 -4.39 0.39
N TYR A 46 11.04 -3.45 -0.26
CA TYR A 46 11.50 -2.23 0.40
C TYR A 46 10.35 -1.30 0.80
N HIS A 47 9.23 -1.33 0.06
CA HIS A 47 8.08 -0.45 0.28
C HIS A 47 7.02 -1.07 1.22
N LEU A 48 7.10 -2.37 1.49
CA LEU A 48 6.06 -3.09 2.24
C LEU A 48 5.90 -2.56 3.67
N HIS A 49 7.02 -2.26 4.34
CA HIS A 49 6.96 -1.74 5.71
C HIS A 49 6.20 -0.40 5.77
N ARG A 50 6.54 0.54 4.88
CA ARG A 50 5.87 1.85 4.82
C ARG A 50 4.41 1.72 4.41
N GLY A 51 4.11 0.84 3.45
CA GLY A 51 2.74 0.53 3.05
C GLY A 51 1.92 -0.01 4.22
N GLN A 52 2.36 -1.10 4.85
CA GLN A 52 1.70 -1.70 6.02
C GLN A 52 1.44 -0.66 7.12
N TRP A 53 2.45 0.12 7.47
CA TRP A 53 2.36 1.16 8.49
C TRP A 53 1.27 2.21 8.21
N LEU A 54 1.03 2.55 6.94
CA LEU A 54 -0.02 3.49 6.53
C LEU A 54 -1.41 2.85 6.52
N PHE A 55 -1.54 1.62 6.01
CA PHE A 55 -2.81 0.91 5.99
C PHE A 55 -3.32 0.69 7.42
N GLU A 56 -2.45 0.23 8.33
CA GLU A 56 -2.75 0.00 9.75
C GLU A 56 -2.95 1.31 10.55
N ALA A 57 -2.86 2.48 9.92
CA ALA A 57 -3.39 3.71 10.51
C ALA A 57 -4.92 3.65 10.66
N ASN A 58 -5.60 2.85 9.84
CA ASN A 58 -7.04 2.68 9.87
C ASN A 58 -7.44 1.65 10.94
N PRO A 59 -8.24 2.04 11.95
CA PRO A 59 -8.66 1.12 13.00
C PRO A 59 -9.43 -0.08 12.45
N GLY A 60 -9.08 -1.29 12.92
CA GLY A 60 -9.75 -2.53 12.52
C GLY A 60 -9.31 -3.07 11.16
N ILE A 61 -8.27 -2.50 10.54
CA ILE A 61 -7.62 -3.05 9.35
C ILE A 61 -6.31 -3.74 9.76
N GLU A 62 -6.17 -5.00 9.38
CA GLU A 62 -4.98 -5.82 9.59
C GLU A 62 -4.29 -6.15 8.25
N ILE A 63 -2.99 -5.95 8.17
CA ILE A 63 -2.24 -6.19 6.93
C ILE A 63 -1.18 -7.26 7.14
N GLN A 64 -1.19 -8.25 6.25
CA GLN A 64 -0.07 -9.16 6.06
C GLN A 64 0.71 -8.72 4.82
N THR A 65 2.02 -8.87 4.83
CA THR A 65 2.86 -8.44 3.70
C THR A 65 3.37 -9.65 2.91
N ALA A 66 3.39 -9.51 1.59
CA ALA A 66 3.97 -10.50 0.69
C ALA A 66 4.85 -9.80 -0.34
N ALA A 67 6.15 -10.12 -0.32
CA ALA A 67 7.11 -9.55 -1.25
C ALA A 67 7.01 -10.18 -2.63
N CYS A 68 7.02 -9.34 -3.66
CA CYS A 68 7.23 -9.80 -5.03
C CYS A 68 8.73 -9.91 -5.36
N ALA A 69 9.05 -10.67 -6.39
CA ALA A 69 10.41 -10.74 -6.93
C ALA A 69 10.86 -9.35 -7.39
N THR A 70 12.14 -9.04 -7.16
CA THR A 70 12.78 -7.80 -7.61
C THR A 70 13.92 -8.11 -8.57
N PRO A 71 14.27 -7.19 -9.48
CA PRO A 71 15.44 -7.35 -10.34
C PRO A 71 16.72 -7.49 -9.50
N GLU A 72 17.63 -8.39 -9.90
CA GLU A 72 18.91 -8.64 -9.20
C GLU A 72 19.95 -7.50 -9.35
N ASN A 73 19.54 -6.34 -9.85
CA ASN A 73 20.44 -5.24 -10.19
C ASN A 73 20.78 -4.38 -8.95
N PRO A 74 22.05 -4.29 -8.52
CA PRO A 74 22.43 -3.48 -7.35
C PRO A 74 22.04 -1.99 -7.44
N LEU A 75 22.10 -1.40 -8.65
CA LEU A 75 21.71 -0.01 -8.86
C LEU A 75 20.20 0.18 -8.66
N TYR A 76 19.38 -0.80 -9.05
CA TYR A 76 17.93 -0.78 -8.79
C TYR A 76 17.67 -0.74 -7.28
N HIS A 77 18.33 -1.61 -6.52
CA HIS A 77 18.19 -1.66 -5.06
C HIS A 77 18.62 -0.35 -4.39
N LEU A 78 19.72 0.25 -4.85
CA LEU A 78 20.20 1.54 -4.35
C LEU A 78 19.14 2.64 -4.57
N VAL A 79 18.62 2.76 -5.80
CA VAL A 79 17.62 3.78 -6.14
C VAL A 79 16.34 3.59 -5.32
N VAL A 80 15.83 2.37 -5.20
CA VAL A 80 14.62 2.07 -4.41
C VAL A 80 14.83 2.38 -2.93
N MET A 81 15.99 2.03 -2.37
CA MET A 81 16.32 2.35 -0.98
C MET A 81 16.42 3.86 -0.77
N THR A 82 17.06 4.60 -1.67
CA THR A 82 17.12 6.06 -1.61
C THR A 82 15.72 6.68 -1.66
N HIS A 83 14.86 6.20 -2.57
CA HIS A 83 13.47 6.65 -2.64
C HIS A 83 12.74 6.44 -1.30
N GLU A 84 12.91 5.28 -0.66
CA GLU A 84 12.29 5.01 0.64
C GLU A 84 12.82 5.92 1.75
N VAL A 85 14.13 6.18 1.80
CA VAL A 85 14.71 7.12 2.77
C VAL A 85 14.12 8.52 2.59
N ILE A 86 14.01 9.00 1.35
CA ILE A 86 13.39 10.30 1.06
C ILE A 86 11.92 10.33 1.49
N ALA A 87 11.16 9.28 1.19
CA ALA A 87 9.75 9.17 1.60
C ALA A 87 9.59 9.24 3.13
N TRP A 88 10.41 8.48 3.88
CA TRP A 88 10.41 8.51 5.35
C TRP A 88 10.84 9.86 5.93
N MET A 89 11.84 10.53 5.32
CA MET A 89 12.22 11.88 5.74
C MET A 89 11.07 12.87 5.52
N GLY A 90 10.36 12.79 4.40
CA GLY A 90 9.18 13.62 4.15
C GLY A 90 8.09 13.45 5.21
N TYR A 91 7.93 12.23 5.73
CA TYR A 91 6.97 11.90 6.78
C TYR A 91 7.31 12.52 8.14
N LEU A 92 8.53 13.02 8.36
CA LEU A 92 8.88 13.78 9.58
C LEU A 92 8.25 15.18 9.60
N LEU A 93 7.90 15.71 8.43
CA LEU A 93 7.35 17.06 8.26
C LEU A 93 5.83 17.06 8.05
N GLU A 94 5.23 15.88 7.93
CA GLU A 94 3.81 15.70 7.67
C GLU A 94 3.18 14.75 8.70
N ASN A 95 1.85 14.66 8.73
CA ASN A 95 1.15 13.62 9.50
C ASN A 95 0.60 12.55 8.54
N PRO A 96 1.44 11.64 8.04
CA PRO A 96 1.07 10.71 6.97
C PRO A 96 0.02 9.70 7.42
N ARG A 97 0.05 9.25 8.68
CA ARG A 97 -0.96 8.31 9.21
C ARG A 97 -2.34 8.95 9.28
N GLN A 98 -2.44 10.22 9.70
CA GLN A 98 -3.71 10.94 9.65
C GLN A 98 -4.22 11.11 8.21
N LYS A 99 -3.31 11.39 7.26
CA LYS A 99 -3.65 11.47 5.84
C LYS A 99 -3.97 10.10 5.21
N ALA A 100 -3.57 8.99 5.82
CA ALA A 100 -3.88 7.64 5.33
C ALA A 100 -5.25 7.13 5.82
N LEU A 101 -5.92 7.85 6.73
CA LEU A 101 -7.26 7.47 7.18
C LEU A 101 -8.27 7.57 6.04
N ALA A 102 -8.98 6.47 5.81
CA ALA A 102 -10.18 6.41 4.98
C ALA A 102 -11.27 7.29 5.58
N ALA A 103 -12.11 7.86 4.71
CA ALA A 103 -13.32 8.55 5.13
C ALA A 103 -14.17 7.67 6.09
N PRO A 104 -14.92 8.30 7.00
CA PRO A 104 -15.82 7.59 7.91
C PRO A 104 -16.85 6.73 7.16
#